data_AF-X1RT51-F1
#
_entry.id   AF-X1RT51-F1
#
_cell.length_a   1.000
_cell.length_b   1.000
_cell.length_c   1.000
_cell.angle_alpha   90.00
_cell.angle_beta   90.00
_cell.angle_gamma   90.00
#
_symmetry.space_group_name_H-M   'P 1'
#
loop_
_entity.id
_entity.type
_entity.pdbx_description
1 polymer ?
#
loop_
_entity_poly.entity_id
_entity_poly.type
_entity_poly.pdbx_seq_one_letter_code
_entity_poly.pdbx_strand_id
1 'polypeptide(L)' 'TQSVLFEDDNIIVTPHLGASTTEAQATAAKDVAEQIIDVFKGQPARYAVNAPSTPRQTGKPAS' A
#
# COMPACT_ATOMS: atom_id res chain seq x y z
N THR A 1 7.62 10.55 -23.49
CA THR A 1 7.89 9.11 -23.46
C THR A 1 7.80 8.57 -24.87
N GLN A 2 8.74 7.74 -25.32
CA GLN A 2 8.65 6.97 -26.56
C GLN A 2 8.65 5.48 -26.20
N SER A 3 7.74 4.71 -26.77
CA SER A 3 7.61 3.27 -26.52
C SER A 3 7.09 2.58 -27.76
N VAL A 4 7.69 1.46 -28.13
CA VAL A 4 7.23 0.59 -29.23
C VAL A 4 5.83 0.03 -28.97
N LEU A 5 5.38 0.02 -27.71
CA LEU A 5 4.05 -0.46 -27.33
C LEU A 5 2.92 0.50 -27.72
N PHE A 6 3.22 1.72 -28.16
CA PHE A 6 2.22 2.68 -28.64
C PHE A 6 1.77 2.43 -30.08
N GLU A 7 2.47 1.55 -30.82
CA GLU A 7 2.21 1.26 -32.24
C GLU A 7 1.43 -0.06 -32.47
N ASP A 8 1.18 -0.85 -31.41
CA ASP A 8 0.44 -2.12 -31.50
C ASP A 8 -1.04 -1.93 -31.16
N ASP A 9 -1.93 -2.19 -32.13
CA ASP A 9 -3.38 -2.03 -31.99
C ASP A 9 -4.01 -2.98 -30.95
N ASN A 10 -3.32 -4.04 -30.54
CA ASN A 10 -3.79 -4.97 -29.50
C ASN A 10 -3.44 -4.52 -28.08
N ILE A 11 -2.76 -3.38 -27.93
CA ILE A 11 -2.27 -2.89 -26.63
C ILE A 11 -2.90 -1.54 -26.30
N ILE A 12 -3.55 -1.48 -25.13
CA ILE A 12 -4.03 -0.22 -24.56
C ILE A 12 -3.09 0.18 -23.41
N VAL A 13 -2.34 1.26 -23.60
CA VAL A 13 -1.49 1.82 -22.54
C VAL A 13 -2.27 2.89 -21.79
N THR A 14 -2.23 2.82 -20.45
CA THR A 14 -2.80 3.86 -19.57
C THR A 14 -1.69 4.54 -18.77
N PRO A 15 -1.71 5.87 -18.60
CA PRO A 15 -0.67 6.59 -17.87
C PRO A 15 -0.87 6.46 -16.34
N HIS A 16 -0.71 5.25 -15.82
CA HIS A 16 -0.84 4.92 -14.39
C HIS A 16 -2.15 5.43 -13.75
N LEU A 17 -3.28 5.26 -14.45
CA LEU A 17 -4.58 5.79 -14.02
C LEU A 17 -5.36 4.87 -13.09
N GLY A 18 -4.78 3.74 -12.67
CA GLY A 18 -5.49 2.70 -11.92
C GLY A 18 -6.14 3.18 -10.61
N ALA A 19 -5.47 4.09 -9.89
CA ALA A 19 -5.99 4.73 -8.68
C ALA A 19 -6.33 6.21 -8.87
N SER A 20 -6.42 6.69 -10.12
CA SER A 20 -6.61 8.11 -10.46
C SER A 20 -8.08 8.52 -10.49
N THR A 21 -8.89 7.99 -9.57
CA THR A 21 -10.26 8.46 -9.31
C THR A 21 -10.29 9.30 -8.03
N THR A 22 -11.24 10.23 -7.94
CA THR A 22 -11.41 11.07 -6.75
C THR A 22 -11.62 10.23 -5.50
N GLU A 23 -12.42 9.16 -5.61
CA GLU A 23 -12.78 8.27 -4.52
C GLU A 23 -11.59 7.45 -4.03
N ALA A 24 -10.76 6.92 -4.95
CA ALA A 24 -9.57 6.17 -4.60
C ALA A 24 -8.53 7.05 -3.89
N GLN A 25 -8.30 8.26 -4.41
CA GLN A 25 -7.39 9.22 -3.78
C GLN A 25 -7.89 9.69 -2.41
N ALA A 26 -9.19 9.96 -2.27
CA ALA A 26 -9.79 10.34 -0.98
C ALA A 26 -9.64 9.23 0.07
N THR A 27 -9.85 7.97 -0.33
CA THR A 27 -9.66 6.81 0.54
C THR A 27 -8.20 6.66 0.97
N ALA A 28 -7.26 6.70 0.02
CA ALA A 28 -5.83 6.62 0.33
C ALA A 28 -5.36 7.78 1.22
N ALA A 29 -5.82 9.01 0.96
CA ALA A 29 -5.49 10.18 1.77
C ALA A 29 -6.00 10.03 3.22
N LYS A 30 -7.23 9.54 3.39
CA LYS A 30 -7.80 9.27 4.71
C LYS A 30 -6.99 8.21 5.45
N ASP A 31 -6.68 7.08 4.81
CA ASP A 31 -5.92 5.98 5.42
C ASP A 31 -4.52 6.43 5.87
N VAL A 32 -3.86 7.29 5.09
CA VAL A 32 -2.56 7.87 5.46
C VAL A 32 -2.72 8.83 6.64
N ALA A 33 -3.73 9.71 6.61
CA ALA A 33 -3.96 10.66 7.70
C ALA A 33 -4.25 9.96 9.03
N GLU A 34 -5.08 8.92 9.02
CA GLU A 34 -5.37 8.10 10.21
C GLU A 34 -4.12 7.41 10.75
N GLN A 35 -3.27 6.85 9.88
CA GLN A 35 -2.01 6.22 10.31
C GLN A 35 -1.02 7.23 10.92
N ILE A 36 -0.96 8.46 10.39
CA ILE A 36 -0.13 9.53 10.97
C ILE A 36 -0.64 9.89 12.38
N ILE A 37 -1.95 10.00 12.56
CA ILE A 37 -2.56 10.26 13.87
C ILE A 37 -2.23 9.14 14.86
N ASP A 38 -2.34 7.88 14.43
CA ASP A 38 -2.02 6.71 15.27
C ASP A 38 -0.56 6.78 15.75
N VAL A 39 0.38 7.09 14.84
CA VAL A 39 1.80 7.25 15.19
C VAL A 39 2.01 8.36 16.21
N PHE A 40 1.37 9.52 16.06
CA PHE A 40 1.47 10.60 17.04
C PHE A 40 0.85 10.27 18.41
N LYS A 41 -0.08 9.31 18.46
CA LYS A 41 -0.62 8.76 19.70
C LYS A 41 0.24 7.64 20.30
N GLY A 42 1.44 7.41 19.75
CA GLY A 42 2.34 6.33 20.17
C GLY A 42 1.84 4.94 19.78
N GLN A 43 0.85 4.84 18.89
CA GLN A 43 0.40 3.57 18.33
C GLN A 43 1.24 3.21 17.10
N PRO A 44 1.41 1.92 16.79
CA PRO A 44 2.10 1.52 15.57
C PRO A 44 1.30 1.92 14.32
N ALA A 45 2.00 2.27 13.24
CA ALA A 45 1.35 2.44 11.93
C ALA A 45 0.81 1.08 11.45
N ARG A 46 -0.49 1.03 11.17
CA ARG A 46 -1.24 -0.20 10.86
C ARG A 46 -0.65 -1.03 9.72
N TYR A 47 -0.12 -0.36 8.69
CA TYR A 47 0.42 -1.01 7.49
C TYR A 47 1.93 -0.75 7.33
N ALA A 48 2.67 -0.66 8.43
CA ALA A 48 4.13 -0.50 8.40
C ALA A 48 4.79 -1.66 7.62
N VAL A 49 5.32 -1.36 6.43
CA VAL A 49 5.96 -2.35 5.54
C VAL A 49 7.34 -2.82 6.06
N ASN A 50 7.93 -2.06 6.97
CA ASN A 50 9.26 -2.30 7.55
C ASN A 50 9.18 -2.76 9.02
N ALA A 51 8.00 -3.15 9.51
CA ALA A 51 7.87 -3.66 10.87
C ALA A 51 8.71 -4.93 11.05
N PRO A 52 9.37 -5.13 12.22
CA PRO A 52 10.06 -6.38 12.51
C PRO A 52 9.10 -7.56 12.40
N SER A 53 9.52 -8.65 11.75
CA SER A 53 8.73 -9.88 11.75
C SER A 53 8.57 -10.37 13.19
N THR A 54 7.34 -10.44 13.70
CA THR A 54 7.10 -11.16 14.96
C THR A 54 7.49 -12.62 14.71
N PRO A 55 8.40 -13.21 15.51
CA PRO A 55 8.64 -14.64 15.43
C PRO A 55 7.30 -15.33 15.61
N ARG A 56 6.90 -16.18 14.65
CA ARG A 56 5.79 -17.11 14.83
C ARG A 56 6.06 -17.79 16.15
N GLN A 57 5.18 -17.65 17.14
CA GLN A 57 5.34 -18.41 18.39
C GLN A 57 5.28 -19.89 18.02
N THR A 58 6.46 -20.49 17.82
CA THR A 58 6.64 -21.92 17.82
C THR A 58 6.24 -22.37 19.21
N GLY A 59 5.19 -23.18 19.30
CA GLY A 59 4.61 -23.62 20.56
C GLY A 59 5.70 -23.96 21.57
N LYS A 60 5.65 -23.31 22.72
CA LYS A 60 6.37 -23.74 23.91
C LYS A 60 6.10 -25.25 24.07
N PRO A 61 7.11 -26.14 24.10
CA PRO A 61 6.83 -27.53 24.43
C PRO A 61 6.24 -27.54 25.83
N ALA A 62 5.09 -28.21 25.98
CA ALA A 62 4.48 -28.44 27.27
C ALA A 62 5.53 -29.09 28.19
N SER A 63 5.65 -28.50 29.39
CA SER A 63 6.35 -29.10 30.51
C SER A 63 5.76 -30.46 30.86
#